data_AF-A0A8S4RV69-F1
#
_entry.id   AF-A0A8S4RV69-F1
#
_cell.length_a   1.000
_cell.length_b   1.000
_cell.length_c   1.000
_cell.angle_alpha   90.00
_cell.angle_beta   90.00
_cell.angle_gamma   90.00
#
_symmetry.space_group_name_H-M   'P 1'
#
loop_
_entity.id
_entity.type
_entity.pdbx_description
1 polymer ?
#
loop_
_entity_poly.entity_id
_entity_poly.type
_entity_poly.pdbx_seq_one_letter_code
_entity_poly.pdbx_strand_id
1 'polypeptide(L)'
;MAGTLFRSFINTTLSFQKQNFTIIRSINTGSVFYAARKGTRAKARAKKVKVEITKVGFIPHNQRGKDKVAKVNINKHQDMSYKLISNDDVFPMRYYQWVVYTAEDAVKAHQETHHPTMYNDTNAYVYAQVSINMEAAKKLNMEAKQVAENIDSLLKDIQSVRPKRDGLFITRCLIVSPPSSEKLKIDPFVHVDRTLSNEVQEDSDDEDEAAAAKA
;
A
#
# COMPACT_ATOMS: atom_id res chain seq x y z
N MET A 1 95.71 -1.31 -31.21
CA MET A 1 95.90 -2.42 -30.25
C MET A 1 94.56 -3.09 -30.01
N ALA A 2 94.60 -4.43 -29.95
CA ALA A 2 93.52 -5.40 -29.73
C ALA A 2 92.37 -4.90 -28.83
N GLY A 3 91.10 -5.30 -28.99
CA GLY A 3 90.59 -6.53 -29.59
C GLY A 3 89.61 -7.19 -28.61
N THR A 4 88.32 -7.13 -28.97
CA THR A 4 87.28 -8.17 -28.81
C THR A 4 86.84 -8.68 -27.43
N LEU A 5 85.51 -8.55 -27.23
CA LEU A 5 84.53 -9.59 -26.88
C LEU A 5 84.76 -10.42 -25.60
N PHE A 6 83.79 -10.42 -24.67
CA PHE A 6 83.03 -11.64 -24.33
C PHE A 6 81.84 -11.33 -23.41
N ARG A 7 80.68 -11.87 -23.77
CA ARG A 7 79.48 -12.03 -22.91
C ARG A 7 79.70 -13.26 -22.01
N SER A 8 79.23 -13.21 -20.75
CA SER A 8 78.50 -14.30 -20.02
C SER A 8 78.67 -14.12 -18.50
N PHE A 9 77.59 -13.83 -17.78
CA PHE A 9 76.72 -14.75 -17.03
C PHE A 9 77.37 -15.32 -15.76
N ILE A 10 76.95 -14.83 -14.59
CA ILE A 10 76.25 -15.58 -13.51
C ILE A 10 76.33 -14.81 -12.16
N ASN A 11 75.16 -14.37 -11.72
CA ASN A 11 74.58 -14.33 -10.36
C ASN A 11 75.49 -14.12 -9.14
N THR A 12 75.24 -13.01 -8.41
CA THR A 12 74.76 -12.93 -6.99
C THR A 12 75.10 -11.52 -6.48
N THR A 13 74.15 -10.63 -6.23
CA THR A 13 73.36 -10.61 -5.00
C THR A 13 72.20 -9.62 -5.15
N LEU A 14 71.07 -9.98 -4.55
CA LEU A 14 69.82 -9.24 -4.51
C LEU A 14 70.01 -7.90 -3.78
N SER A 15 69.70 -6.77 -4.42
CA SER A 15 69.30 -5.56 -3.69
C SER A 15 68.05 -4.97 -4.32
N PHE A 16 66.94 -5.07 -3.58
CA PHE A 16 65.69 -4.41 -3.92
C PHE A 16 65.85 -2.92 -3.64
N GLN A 17 66.32 -2.15 -4.63
CA GLN A 17 66.20 -0.70 -4.56
C GLN A 17 64.85 -0.30 -5.17
N LYS A 18 63.94 0.11 -4.29
CA LYS A 18 62.60 0.59 -4.59
C LYS A 18 62.70 1.84 -5.49
N GLN A 19 62.49 1.69 -6.80
CA GLN A 19 62.39 2.85 -7.70
C GLN A 19 61.03 3.52 -7.50
N ASN A 20 61.05 4.71 -6.89
CA ASN A 20 59.92 5.62 -6.85
C ASN A 20 59.69 6.18 -8.26
N PHE A 21 58.82 5.55 -9.04
CA PHE A 21 58.20 6.20 -10.20
C PHE A 21 57.30 7.32 -9.68
N THR A 22 57.81 8.55 -9.67
CA THR A 22 56.96 9.73 -9.60
C THR A 22 56.15 9.80 -10.89
N ILE A 23 54.89 9.35 -10.80
CA ILE A 23 53.85 9.66 -11.79
C ILE A 23 53.70 11.18 -11.79
N ILE A 24 54.33 11.84 -12.76
CA ILE A 24 54.11 13.26 -13.03
C ILE A 24 52.67 13.38 -13.54
N ARG A 25 51.74 13.73 -12.64
CA ARG A 25 50.40 14.17 -13.05
C ARG A 25 50.55 15.48 -13.80
N SER A 26 50.00 15.56 -15.01
CA SER A 26 49.81 16.83 -15.70
C SER A 26 48.88 17.71 -14.86
N ILE A 27 49.41 18.81 -14.34
CA ILE A 27 48.59 19.85 -13.72
C ILE A 27 47.95 20.62 -14.87
N ASN A 28 46.68 20.29 -15.16
CA ASN A 28 45.87 21.08 -16.07
C ASN A 28 45.66 22.48 -15.45
N THR A 29 46.20 23.51 -16.09
CA THR A 29 46.06 24.93 -15.68
C THR A 29 44.80 25.60 -16.26
N GLY A 30 43.95 24.86 -16.96
CA GLY A 30 42.64 25.32 -17.37
C GLY A 30 41.74 25.66 -16.17
N SER A 31 40.81 26.60 -16.36
CA SER A 31 39.89 27.14 -15.35
C SER A 31 38.79 26.16 -14.87
N VAL A 32 39.15 24.89 -14.64
CA VAL A 32 38.25 23.78 -14.27
C VAL A 32 37.57 23.97 -12.91
N PHE A 33 38.07 24.90 -12.06
CA PHE A 33 37.55 25.12 -10.71
C PHE A 33 36.71 26.39 -10.51
N TYR A 34 36.49 27.23 -11.53
CA TYR A 34 35.63 28.41 -11.35
C TYR A 34 34.14 28.05 -11.15
N ALA A 35 33.73 26.90 -11.67
CA ALA A 35 32.40 26.33 -11.50
C ALA A 35 32.25 25.48 -10.20
N ALA A 36 33.11 25.66 -9.20
CA ALA A 36 32.87 25.16 -7.85
C ALA A 36 31.66 25.92 -7.23
N ARG A 37 30.47 25.44 -7.59
CA ARG A 37 29.11 25.75 -7.15
C ARG A 37 28.99 26.97 -6.22
N LYS A 38 28.61 28.11 -6.81
CA LYS A 38 28.12 29.33 -6.12
C LYS A 38 27.15 28.98 -4.97
N GLY A 39 26.35 27.91 -5.13
CA GLY A 39 25.43 27.39 -4.11
C GLY A 39 26.05 26.77 -2.86
N THR A 40 27.19 26.05 -2.92
CA THR A 40 27.83 25.47 -1.72
C THR A 40 28.59 26.52 -0.91
N ARG A 41 29.26 27.46 -1.60
CA ARG A 41 29.87 28.63 -0.94
C ARG A 41 28.81 29.56 -0.36
N ALA A 42 27.69 29.78 -1.06
CA ALA A 42 26.56 30.53 -0.52
C ALA A 42 25.91 29.80 0.67
N LYS A 43 25.77 28.47 0.66
CA LYS A 43 25.31 27.67 1.82
C LYS A 43 26.27 27.74 3.03
N ALA A 44 27.57 27.84 2.79
CA ALA A 44 28.56 27.99 3.87
C ALA A 44 28.64 29.44 4.39
N ARG A 45 28.41 30.44 3.54
CA ARG A 45 28.39 31.87 3.89
C ARG A 45 27.05 32.35 4.45
N ALA A 46 25.95 31.70 4.07
CA ALA A 46 24.69 31.79 4.79
C ALA A 46 25.01 31.34 6.20
N LYS A 47 25.16 32.30 7.12
CA LYS A 47 25.37 32.06 8.54
C LYS A 47 24.41 30.94 8.91
N LYS A 48 24.93 29.80 9.34
CA LYS A 48 24.14 28.86 10.13
C LYS A 48 23.52 29.73 11.20
N VAL A 49 22.22 29.98 11.09
CA VAL A 49 21.48 30.68 12.14
C VAL A 49 21.85 29.88 13.37
N LYS A 50 22.59 30.52 14.27
CA LYS A 50 22.85 29.94 15.58
C LYS A 50 21.47 29.94 16.20
N VAL A 51 20.72 28.87 15.96
CA VAL A 51 19.58 28.53 16.78
C VAL A 51 20.21 28.46 18.15
N GLU A 52 19.94 29.46 18.97
CA GLU A 52 20.34 29.44 20.36
C GLU A 52 19.71 28.18 20.92
N ILE A 53 20.54 27.14 21.04
CA ILE A 53 20.14 25.91 21.70
C ILE A 53 20.05 26.34 23.15
N THR A 54 18.89 26.88 23.53
CA THR A 54 18.48 26.96 24.92
C THR A 54 18.61 25.54 25.42
N LYS A 55 19.64 25.29 26.23
CA LYS A 55 19.86 23.97 26.82
C LYS A 55 18.64 23.71 27.68
N VAL A 56 17.66 23.02 27.10
CA VAL A 56 16.47 22.59 27.82
C VAL A 56 17.04 21.77 28.97
N GLY A 57 16.77 22.21 30.21
CA GLY A 57 17.18 21.49 31.41
C GLY A 57 16.73 20.03 31.33
N PHE A 58 17.35 19.16 32.10
CA PHE A 58 17.03 17.73 32.14
C PHE A 58 15.51 17.54 32.22
N ILE A 59 14.90 17.06 31.12
CA ILE A 59 13.46 16.82 31.05
C ILE A 59 13.23 15.47 31.72
N PRO A 60 12.51 15.42 32.86
CA PRO A 60 12.20 14.16 33.54
C PRO A 60 11.51 13.21 32.56
N HIS A 61 11.85 11.92 32.62
CA HIS A 61 11.38 10.94 31.62
C HIS A 61 9.85 10.95 31.46
N ASN A 62 9.12 11.14 32.56
CA ASN A 62 7.65 11.17 32.62
C ASN A 62 7.03 12.38 31.90
N GLN A 63 7.81 13.44 31.65
CA GLN A 63 7.39 14.64 30.91
C GLN A 63 7.79 14.57 29.43
N ARG A 64 8.54 13.54 29.01
CA ARG A 64 9.07 13.42 27.67
C ARG A 64 7.96 12.98 26.70
N GLY A 65 7.48 13.91 25.88
CA GLY A 65 6.56 13.61 24.78
C GLY A 65 5.09 13.87 25.05
N LYS A 66 4.75 14.55 26.16
CA LYS A 66 3.38 15.01 26.43
C LYS A 66 2.83 15.93 25.32
N ASP A 67 3.70 16.73 24.70
CA ASP A 67 3.34 17.63 23.59
C ASP A 67 3.50 17.00 22.20
N LYS A 68 3.89 15.72 22.12
CA LYS A 68 3.96 15.04 20.83
C LYS A 68 2.53 14.68 20.44
N VAL A 69 2.01 15.38 19.42
CA VAL A 69 0.81 14.95 18.70
C VAL A 69 0.96 13.46 18.41
N ALA A 70 -0.04 12.68 18.83
CA ALA A 70 -0.05 11.24 18.64
C ALA A 70 0.18 10.95 17.15
N LYS A 71 1.36 10.44 16.81
CA LYS A 71 1.62 10.00 15.45
C LYS A 71 0.80 8.74 15.23
N VAL A 72 -0.29 8.87 14.48
CA VAL A 72 -1.03 7.70 13.99
C VAL A 72 -0.03 6.89 13.17
N ASN A 73 0.30 5.69 13.64
CA ASN A 73 1.17 4.78 12.91
C ASN A 73 0.34 4.17 11.78
N ILE A 74 0.43 4.77 10.60
CA ILE A 74 -0.29 4.30 9.42
C ILE A 74 0.36 3.00 8.93
N ASN A 75 -0.45 1.95 8.79
CA ASN A 75 0.03 0.68 8.25
C ASN A 75 0.32 0.82 6.75
N LYS A 76 1.59 0.83 6.38
CA LYS A 76 2.07 0.99 4.98
C LYS A 76 1.60 -0.11 4.03
N HIS A 77 1.07 -1.22 4.54
CA HIS A 77 0.49 -2.26 3.70
C HIS A 77 -0.95 -1.97 3.31
N GLN A 78 -1.68 -1.17 4.09
CA GLN A 78 -3.06 -0.79 3.81
C GLN A 78 -3.14 0.54 3.05
N ASP A 79 -2.26 1.49 3.38
CA ASP A 79 -2.20 2.80 2.72
C ASP A 79 -1.03 2.89 1.74
N MET A 80 -1.34 3.26 0.49
CA MET A 80 -0.37 3.41 -0.59
C MET A 80 0.15 4.85 -0.77
N SER A 81 -0.32 5.81 0.04
CA SER A 81 0.00 7.24 -0.08
C SER A 81 1.51 7.56 -0.02
N TYR A 82 2.31 6.67 0.55
CA TYR A 82 3.77 6.82 0.60
C TYR A 82 4.47 6.56 -0.74
N LYS A 83 3.79 5.94 -1.71
CA LYS A 83 4.30 5.72 -3.07
C LYS A 83 4.04 6.94 -3.94
N LEU A 84 4.84 7.12 -5.00
CA LEU A 84 4.65 8.23 -5.92
C LEU A 84 3.46 7.97 -6.85
N ILE A 85 2.83 9.03 -7.32
CA ILE A 85 1.89 8.97 -8.44
C ILE A 85 2.72 8.91 -9.73
N SER A 86 2.38 8.00 -10.63
CA SER A 86 3.03 7.87 -11.93
C SER A 86 2.54 8.97 -12.88
N ASN A 87 3.45 9.51 -13.69
CA ASN A 87 3.10 10.43 -14.78
C ASN A 87 2.90 9.72 -16.12
N ASP A 88 3.28 8.44 -16.19
CA ASP A 88 3.30 7.63 -17.40
C ASP A 88 2.26 6.52 -17.27
N ASP A 89 1.82 5.99 -18.42
CA ASP A 89 0.80 4.94 -18.51
C ASP A 89 1.37 3.57 -18.12
N VAL A 90 2.67 3.34 -18.36
CA VAL A 90 3.37 2.09 -18.03
C VAL A 90 4.39 2.31 -16.94
N PHE A 91 4.16 1.72 -15.77
CA PHE A 91 5.03 1.93 -14.62
C PHE A 91 5.16 0.71 -13.70
N PRO A 92 6.30 0.56 -13.01
CA PRO A 92 6.52 -0.53 -12.07
C PRO A 92 5.69 -0.37 -10.80
N MET A 93 4.75 -1.29 -10.59
CA MET A 93 3.80 -1.32 -9.46
C MET A 93 4.45 -1.34 -8.05
N ARG A 94 5.75 -1.63 -7.97
CA ARG A 94 6.52 -1.59 -6.71
C ARG A 94 6.70 -0.17 -6.17
N TYR A 95 6.93 0.81 -7.04
CA TYR A 95 7.33 2.17 -6.64
C TYR A 95 6.21 3.20 -6.72
N TYR A 96 5.17 2.91 -7.49
CA TYR A 96 4.06 3.81 -7.73
C TYR A 96 2.77 3.30 -7.08
N GLN A 97 1.84 4.22 -6.85
CA GLN A 97 0.49 3.91 -6.40
C GLN A 97 -0.24 3.05 -7.44
N TRP A 98 -1.16 2.21 -6.99
CA TRP A 98 -2.01 1.46 -7.91
C TRP A 98 -3.00 2.40 -8.56
N VAL A 99 -3.35 2.14 -9.82
CA VAL A 99 -4.41 2.89 -10.49
C VAL A 99 -5.73 2.57 -9.79
N VAL A 100 -6.42 3.62 -9.36
CA VAL A 100 -7.77 3.51 -8.79
C VAL A 100 -8.75 3.70 -9.94
N TYR A 101 -9.40 2.61 -10.34
CA TYR A 101 -10.42 2.63 -11.39
C TYR A 101 -11.78 3.06 -10.84
N THR A 102 -12.58 3.72 -11.68
CA THR A 102 -14.01 3.85 -11.45
C THR A 102 -14.70 2.50 -11.69
N ALA A 103 -15.92 2.32 -11.18
CA ALA A 103 -16.65 1.06 -11.37
C ALA A 103 -16.89 0.75 -12.86
N GLU A 104 -17.20 1.76 -13.66
CA GLU A 104 -17.43 1.62 -15.10
C GLU A 104 -16.15 1.22 -15.84
N ASP A 105 -15.04 1.88 -15.54
CA ASP A 105 -13.75 1.61 -16.19
C ASP A 105 -13.21 0.24 -15.80
N ALA A 106 -13.41 -0.19 -14.56
CA ALA A 106 -13.06 -1.53 -14.11
C ALA A 106 -13.83 -2.61 -14.89
N VAL A 107 -15.12 -2.39 -15.16
CA VAL A 107 -15.93 -3.33 -15.96
C VAL A 107 -15.46 -3.36 -17.41
N LYS A 108 -15.18 -2.20 -18.03
CA LYS A 108 -14.64 -2.14 -19.39
C LYS A 108 -13.30 -2.87 -19.51
N ALA A 109 -12.39 -2.66 -18.56
CA ALA A 109 -11.12 -3.37 -18.51
C ALA A 109 -11.33 -4.90 -18.43
N HIS A 110 -12.30 -5.36 -17.63
CA HIS A 110 -12.66 -6.78 -17.60
C HIS A 110 -13.25 -7.26 -18.93
N GLN A 111 -14.11 -6.48 -19.60
CA GLN A 111 -14.66 -6.83 -20.93
C GLN A 111 -13.56 -6.98 -21.99
N GLU A 112 -12.55 -6.11 -21.98
CA GLU A 112 -11.40 -6.21 -22.87
C GLU A 112 -10.58 -7.48 -22.63
N THR A 113 -10.33 -7.83 -21.37
CA THR A 113 -9.63 -9.08 -21.03
C THR A 113 -10.40 -10.33 -21.45
N HIS A 114 -11.73 -10.32 -21.30
CA HIS A 114 -12.62 -11.45 -21.62
C HIS A 114 -12.99 -11.54 -23.11
N HIS A 115 -12.39 -10.71 -23.96
CA HIS A 115 -12.61 -10.72 -25.40
C HIS A 115 -12.34 -12.13 -26.01
N PRO A 116 -13.05 -12.54 -27.08
CA PRO A 116 -12.89 -13.84 -27.75
C PRO A 116 -11.46 -14.20 -28.17
N THR A 117 -10.62 -13.19 -28.44
CA THR A 117 -9.21 -13.41 -28.83
C THR A 117 -8.27 -13.60 -27.64
N MET A 118 -8.75 -13.33 -26.42
CA MET A 118 -7.97 -13.35 -25.18
C MET A 118 -8.41 -14.54 -24.31
N TYR A 119 -9.36 -14.34 -23.39
CA TYR A 119 -9.87 -15.41 -22.53
C TYR A 119 -11.14 -16.10 -23.07
N ASN A 120 -11.79 -15.55 -24.09
CA ASN A 120 -12.95 -16.14 -24.75
C ASN A 120 -14.12 -16.53 -23.83
N ASP A 121 -14.44 -15.64 -22.88
CA ASP A 121 -15.60 -15.82 -22.00
C ASP A 121 -16.28 -14.47 -21.74
N THR A 122 -17.03 -14.00 -22.73
CA THR A 122 -17.69 -12.69 -22.68
C THR A 122 -18.85 -12.63 -21.68
N ASN A 123 -19.31 -13.78 -21.19
CA ASN A 123 -20.45 -13.90 -20.27
C ASN A 123 -20.03 -14.17 -18.81
N ALA A 124 -18.74 -13.98 -18.49
CA ALA A 124 -18.20 -14.19 -17.15
C ALA A 124 -18.83 -13.24 -16.10
N TYR A 125 -19.02 -13.76 -14.89
CA TYR A 125 -19.53 -12.97 -13.76
C TYR A 125 -18.43 -12.10 -13.15
N VAL A 126 -18.76 -10.83 -12.85
CA VAL A 126 -17.89 -9.91 -12.13
C VAL A 126 -18.27 -9.91 -10.64
N TYR A 127 -17.33 -10.27 -9.78
CA TYR A 127 -17.51 -10.28 -8.33
C TYR A 127 -16.83 -9.08 -7.68
N ALA A 128 -17.58 -8.34 -6.85
CA ALA A 128 -17.00 -7.30 -5.99
C ALA A 128 -16.63 -7.91 -4.63
N GLN A 129 -15.34 -7.88 -4.28
CA GLN A 129 -14.88 -8.25 -2.95
C GLN A 129 -14.70 -6.98 -2.10
N VAL A 130 -15.61 -6.74 -1.17
CA VAL A 130 -15.51 -5.64 -0.21
C VAL A 130 -14.99 -6.18 1.12
N SER A 131 -13.91 -5.59 1.61
CA SER A 131 -13.39 -5.82 2.96
C SER A 131 -13.61 -4.57 3.82
N ILE A 132 -14.37 -4.70 4.89
CA ILE A 132 -14.67 -3.60 5.80
C ILE A 132 -13.72 -3.71 7.00
N ASN A 133 -12.94 -2.65 7.29
CA ASN A 133 -12.12 -2.61 8.50
C ASN A 133 -13.00 -2.25 9.70
N MET A 134 -13.17 -3.21 10.62
CA MET A 134 -13.98 -3.06 11.84
C MET A 134 -13.13 -3.09 13.13
N GLU A 135 -11.83 -2.76 13.04
CA GLU A 135 -10.88 -2.73 14.17
C GLU A 135 -11.33 -1.83 15.35
N ALA A 136 -12.26 -0.89 15.14
CA ALA A 136 -12.77 0.00 16.17
C ALA A 136 -14.09 -0.45 16.83
N ALA A 137 -14.68 -1.57 16.39
CA ALA A 137 -16.04 -1.92 16.81
C ALA A 137 -16.12 -2.29 18.31
N LYS A 138 -15.16 -3.08 18.85
CA LYS A 138 -15.21 -3.58 20.24
C LYS A 138 -13.84 -3.95 20.80
N LYS A 139 -13.69 -3.89 22.14
CA LYS A 139 -12.50 -4.33 22.87
C LYS A 139 -12.73 -5.73 23.44
N LEU A 140 -11.67 -6.53 23.53
CA LEU A 140 -11.70 -7.86 24.17
C LEU A 140 -12.12 -7.80 25.65
N ASN A 141 -11.97 -6.64 26.29
CA ASN A 141 -12.36 -6.43 27.69
C ASN A 141 -13.89 -6.35 27.90
N MET A 142 -14.70 -6.39 26.85
CA MET A 142 -16.17 -6.40 26.96
C MET A 142 -16.70 -7.80 27.27
N GLU A 143 -17.87 -7.88 27.87
CA GLU A 143 -18.53 -9.17 28.10
C GLU A 143 -18.90 -9.84 26.78
N ALA A 144 -18.72 -11.16 26.68
CA ALA A 144 -18.97 -11.93 25.45
C ALA A 144 -20.40 -11.75 24.91
N LYS A 145 -21.40 -11.57 25.78
CA LYS A 145 -22.80 -11.34 25.37
C LYS A 145 -22.96 -10.01 24.63
N GLN A 146 -22.39 -8.94 25.16
CA GLN A 146 -22.37 -7.63 24.50
C GLN A 146 -21.59 -7.67 23.18
N VAL A 147 -20.55 -8.50 23.11
CA VAL A 147 -19.81 -8.74 21.86
C VAL A 147 -20.67 -9.47 20.84
N ALA A 148 -21.51 -10.42 21.23
CA ALA A 148 -22.49 -11.02 20.32
C ALA A 148 -23.54 -9.98 19.88
N GLU A 149 -24.19 -9.28 20.81
CA GLU A 149 -25.28 -8.35 20.50
C GLU A 149 -24.95 -7.28 19.45
N ASN A 150 -23.80 -6.58 19.56
CA ASN A 150 -23.48 -5.60 18.51
C ASN A 150 -22.89 -6.25 17.23
N ILE A 151 -22.53 -7.54 17.22
CA ILE A 151 -22.28 -8.27 15.96
C ILE A 151 -23.64 -8.51 15.29
N ASP A 152 -24.65 -8.89 16.05
CA ASP A 152 -26.01 -9.11 15.55
C ASP A 152 -26.60 -7.84 14.96
N SER A 153 -26.47 -6.70 15.66
CA SER A 153 -26.93 -5.41 15.15
C SER A 153 -26.24 -5.06 13.83
N LEU A 154 -24.93 -5.29 13.74
CA LEU A 154 -24.14 -5.01 12.55
C LEU A 154 -24.53 -5.90 11.37
N LEU A 155 -24.74 -7.19 11.61
CA LEU A 155 -25.17 -8.11 10.55
C LEU A 155 -26.57 -7.73 10.03
N LYS A 156 -27.45 -7.25 10.91
CA LYS A 156 -28.77 -6.71 10.53
C LYS A 156 -28.64 -5.40 9.73
N ASP A 157 -27.76 -4.49 10.12
CA ASP A 157 -27.51 -3.25 9.40
C ASP A 157 -26.97 -3.53 8.00
N ILE A 158 -26.01 -4.46 7.87
CA ILE A 158 -25.51 -4.90 6.56
C ILE A 158 -26.65 -5.49 5.73
N GLN A 159 -27.47 -6.37 6.33
CA GLN A 159 -28.59 -6.98 5.64
C GLN A 159 -29.64 -5.95 5.18
N SER A 160 -29.79 -4.82 5.87
CA SER A 160 -30.71 -3.74 5.46
C SER A 160 -30.33 -3.11 4.11
N VAL A 161 -29.04 -3.10 3.78
CA VAL A 161 -28.50 -2.54 2.52
C VAL A 161 -28.32 -3.66 1.46
N ARG A 162 -29.05 -4.77 1.60
CA ARG A 162 -28.98 -5.88 0.65
C ARG A 162 -29.36 -5.41 -0.76
N PRO A 163 -28.51 -5.67 -1.77
CA PRO A 163 -28.87 -5.43 -3.17
C PRO A 163 -30.07 -6.29 -3.58
N LYS A 164 -30.93 -5.75 -4.45
CA LYS A 164 -32.05 -6.49 -5.07
C LYS A 164 -31.52 -7.57 -6.02
N ARG A 165 -31.00 -8.65 -5.44
CA ARG A 165 -30.52 -9.82 -6.17
C ARG A 165 -30.82 -11.09 -5.41
N ASP A 166 -30.94 -12.15 -6.18
CA ASP A 166 -31.19 -13.48 -5.66
C ASP A 166 -29.89 -14.07 -5.07
N GLY A 167 -30.07 -14.98 -4.11
CA GLY A 167 -28.97 -15.66 -3.43
C GLY A 167 -28.40 -14.97 -2.19
N LEU A 168 -27.42 -15.64 -1.57
CA LEU A 168 -26.84 -15.22 -0.29
C LEU A 168 -26.11 -13.89 -0.44
N PHE A 169 -26.40 -12.96 0.48
CA PHE A 169 -25.68 -11.69 0.55
C PHE A 169 -24.41 -11.81 1.41
N ILE A 170 -24.52 -12.39 2.59
CA ILE A 170 -23.40 -12.65 3.50
C ILE A 170 -22.95 -14.11 3.34
N THR A 171 -21.70 -14.33 2.94
CA THR A 171 -21.15 -15.68 2.70
C THR A 171 -20.30 -16.20 3.85
N ARG A 172 -19.49 -15.34 4.48
CA ARG A 172 -18.63 -15.70 5.61
C ARG A 172 -18.47 -14.53 6.58
N CYS A 173 -18.51 -14.82 7.88
CA CYS A 173 -18.12 -13.90 8.95
C CYS A 173 -16.90 -14.48 9.68
N LEU A 174 -15.86 -13.67 9.83
CA LEU A 174 -14.62 -14.06 10.52
C LEU A 174 -14.33 -13.05 11.63
N ILE A 175 -14.07 -13.54 12.84
CA ILE A 175 -13.50 -12.74 13.92
C ILE A 175 -11.99 -12.95 13.93
N VAL A 176 -11.28 -11.82 13.99
CA VAL A 176 -9.82 -11.77 14.14
C VAL A 176 -9.53 -10.81 15.28
N SER A 177 -8.60 -11.17 16.15
CA SER A 177 -8.14 -10.29 17.22
C SER A 177 -6.61 -10.18 17.19
N PRO A 178 -6.05 -9.03 16.80
CA PRO A 178 -4.61 -8.79 16.97
C PRO A 178 -4.24 -8.86 18.47
N PRO A 179 -3.11 -9.46 18.87
CA PRO A 179 -1.95 -9.90 18.09
C PRO A 179 -2.04 -11.32 17.50
N SER A 180 -3.14 -12.05 17.72
CA SER A 180 -3.31 -13.41 17.21
C SER A 180 -3.55 -13.41 15.69
N SER A 181 -3.00 -14.39 14.99
CA SER A 181 -3.25 -14.64 13.56
C SER A 181 -4.47 -15.53 13.32
N GLU A 182 -5.12 -15.99 14.39
CA GLU A 182 -6.29 -16.86 14.34
C GLU A 182 -7.48 -16.17 13.69
N LYS A 183 -8.19 -16.94 12.84
CA LYS A 183 -9.41 -16.52 12.17
C LYS A 183 -10.52 -17.46 12.60
N LEU A 184 -11.40 -16.98 13.46
CA LEU A 184 -12.51 -17.76 13.96
C LEU A 184 -13.73 -17.52 13.06
N LYS A 185 -14.20 -18.58 12.41
CA LYS A 185 -15.39 -18.50 11.56
C LYS A 185 -16.65 -18.53 12.42
N ILE A 186 -17.54 -17.60 12.16
CA ILE A 186 -18.87 -17.54 12.75
C ILE A 186 -19.90 -17.77 11.65
N ASP A 187 -20.96 -18.49 12.00
CA ASP A 187 -22.10 -18.66 11.11
C ASP A 187 -23.01 -17.42 11.19
N PRO A 188 -23.10 -16.61 10.12
CA PRO A 188 -23.89 -15.38 10.14
C PRO A 188 -25.40 -15.64 10.22
N PHE A 189 -25.84 -16.86 9.86
CA PHE A 189 -27.25 -17.25 9.80
C PHE A 189 -27.89 -17.55 11.16
N VAL A 190 -27.10 -17.52 12.23
CA VAL A 190 -27.63 -17.54 13.60
C VAL A 190 -28.32 -16.20 13.92
N HIS A 191 -27.85 -15.12 13.30
CA HIS A 191 -28.26 -13.75 13.63
C HIS A 191 -29.12 -13.10 12.54
N VAL A 192 -29.03 -13.61 11.31
CA VAL A 192 -29.75 -13.09 10.14
C VAL A 192 -30.44 -14.24 9.42
N ASP A 193 -31.68 -14.03 9.01
CA ASP A 193 -32.45 -15.05 8.29
C ASP A 193 -31.78 -15.40 6.97
N ARG A 194 -31.76 -16.69 6.67
CA ARG A 194 -31.26 -17.25 5.41
C ARG A 194 -32.28 -17.02 4.29
N THR A 195 -32.55 -15.77 3.96
CA THR A 195 -33.52 -15.40 2.93
C THR A 195 -32.92 -15.59 1.52
N LEU A 196 -33.22 -16.73 0.92
CA LEU A 196 -33.03 -17.02 -0.50
C LEU A 196 -34.25 -16.45 -1.26
N SER A 197 -34.24 -15.15 -1.55
CA SER A 197 -35.09 -14.42 -2.53
C SER A 197 -36.49 -14.94 -2.92
N ASN A 198 -37.46 -14.03 -2.85
CA ASN A 198 -38.82 -14.08 -3.41
C ASN A 198 -39.77 -15.07 -2.74
N GLU A 199 -40.37 -14.64 -1.64
CA GLU A 199 -41.83 -14.81 -1.57
C GLU A 199 -42.38 -14.13 -2.83
N VAL A 200 -42.82 -14.97 -3.75
CA VAL A 200 -43.69 -14.58 -4.86
C VAL A 200 -44.78 -13.76 -4.23
N GLN A 201 -44.81 -12.46 -4.53
CA GLN A 201 -46.01 -11.69 -4.31
C GLN A 201 -47.00 -12.25 -5.33
N GLU A 202 -47.77 -13.26 -4.90
CA GLU A 202 -49.01 -13.66 -5.54
C GLU A 202 -49.97 -12.48 -5.38
N ASP A 203 -49.80 -11.45 -6.21
CA ASP A 203 -50.88 -10.54 -6.55
C ASP A 203 -51.81 -11.34 -7.50
N SER A 204 -52.44 -12.38 -6.95
CA SER A 204 -53.52 -13.14 -7.54
C SER A 204 -54.81 -12.45 -7.15
N ASP A 205 -55.47 -11.87 -8.15
CA ASP A 205 -56.92 -11.61 -8.30
C ASP A 205 -57.73 -11.29 -7.05
N ASP A 206 -58.33 -10.08 -7.03
CA ASP A 206 -59.75 -9.93 -6.72
C ASP A 206 -60.33 -8.62 -7.31
N GLU A 207 -61.24 -8.83 -8.28
CA GLU A 207 -62.40 -8.00 -8.67
C GLU A 207 -62.26 -6.75 -9.56
N ASP A 208 -62.29 -6.96 -10.88
CA ASP A 208 -62.88 -6.02 -11.85
C ASP A 208 -63.98 -6.72 -12.68
N GLU A 209 -65.14 -6.99 -12.07
CA GLU A 209 -66.37 -7.31 -12.82
C GLU A 209 -67.61 -6.66 -12.17
N ALA A 210 -67.76 -5.34 -12.32
CA ALA A 210 -69.06 -4.67 -12.14
C ALA A 210 -69.12 -3.28 -12.79
N ALA A 211 -69.19 -3.20 -14.13
CA ALA A 211 -69.67 -1.99 -14.80
C ALA A 211 -70.26 -2.26 -16.20
N ALA A 212 -71.35 -3.02 -16.25
CA ALA A 212 -72.28 -2.99 -17.38
C ALA A 212 -73.73 -2.82 -16.87
N ALA A 213 -74.17 -1.58 -16.67
CA ALA A 213 -75.58 -1.14 -16.82
C ALA A 213 -75.73 0.37 -16.51
N LYS A 214 -75.61 1.22 -17.53
CA LYS A 214 -76.39 2.47 -17.73
C LYS A 214 -75.89 3.22 -18.97
N ALA A 215 -76.52 2.96 -20.11
CA ALA A 215 -76.89 3.91 -21.16
C ALA A 215 -77.70 3.17 -22.23
#